data_AF-A0A1I6L5Y9-F1
#
_entry.id   AF-A0A1I6L5Y9-F1
#
_cell.length_a   1.000
_cell.length_b   1.000
_cell.length_c   1.000
_cell.angle_alpha   90.00
_cell.angle_beta   90.00
_cell.angle_gamma   90.00
#
_symmetry.space_group_name_H-M   'P 1'
#
loop_
_entity.id
_entity.type
_entity.pdbx_description
1 polymer ?
#
loop_
_entity_poly.entity_id
_entity_poly.type
_entity_poly.pdbx_seq_one_letter_code
_entity_poly.pdbx_strand_id
1 'polypeptide(L)'
;MTRYSDELRAEREARGISVEEICAVTKLSPQNVRLLEAGEYGDLPGGVFRKGIVRSYVGALGLEEAEWLERFEKSCQELGVTSGSERDWVEFAENVKKNRAPERRGMGWRWIGVFLLLAALAASAWAAWHYVVRAKLVLHANPAEMVLPARTGGQS
;
A
#
# COMPACT_ATOMS: atom_id res chain seq x y z
N MET A 1 23.45 -38.96 -16.70
CA MET A 1 23.29 -37.51 -16.95
C MET A 1 22.52 -36.96 -15.77
N THR A 2 23.12 -36.04 -15.02
CA THR A 2 22.46 -35.28 -13.95
C THR A 2 21.42 -34.34 -14.56
N ARG A 3 20.26 -34.17 -13.91
CA ARG A 3 19.26 -33.20 -14.40
C ARG A 3 19.72 -31.79 -14.01
N TYR A 4 19.38 -30.79 -14.83
CA TYR A 4 19.69 -29.38 -14.56
C TYR A 4 19.31 -28.92 -13.14
N SER A 5 18.14 -29.36 -12.66
CA SER A 5 17.63 -29.07 -11.31
C SER A 5 18.51 -29.66 -10.21
N ASP A 6 19.01 -30.89 -10.41
CA ASP A 6 19.91 -31.55 -9.46
C ASP A 6 21.24 -30.81 -9.38
N GLU A 7 21.75 -30.32 -10.51
CA GLU A 7 22.99 -29.56 -10.55
C GLU A 7 22.85 -28.19 -9.87
N LEU A 8 21.74 -27.47 -10.09
CA LEU A 8 21.45 -26.22 -9.38
C LEU A 8 21.44 -26.40 -7.86
N ARG A 9 20.82 -27.50 -7.40
CA ARG A 9 20.76 -27.84 -5.99
C ARG A 9 22.15 -28.19 -5.45
N ALA A 10 22.90 -29.03 -6.17
CA ALA A 10 24.26 -29.40 -5.80
C ALA A 10 25.17 -28.16 -5.69
N GLU A 11 25.05 -27.22 -6.61
CA GLU A 11 25.84 -25.99 -6.64
C GLU A 11 25.54 -25.07 -5.45
N ARG A 12 24.28 -25.03 -5.01
CA ARG A 12 23.88 -24.35 -3.78
C ARG A 12 24.43 -25.07 -2.54
N GLU A 13 24.23 -26.38 -2.45
CA GLU A 13 24.68 -27.18 -1.31
C GLU A 13 26.21 -27.14 -1.17
N ALA A 14 26.95 -27.15 -2.28
CA ALA A 14 28.41 -27.01 -2.29
C ALA A 14 28.91 -25.67 -1.74
N ARG A 15 28.10 -24.60 -1.84
CA ARG A 15 28.37 -23.29 -1.24
C ARG A 15 27.90 -23.17 0.21
N GLY A 16 27.20 -24.18 0.73
CA GLY A 16 26.62 -24.14 2.07
C GLY A 16 25.48 -23.14 2.22
N ILE A 17 24.87 -22.70 1.11
CA ILE A 17 23.79 -21.71 1.12
C ILE A 17 22.45 -22.43 1.33
N SER A 18 21.65 -21.98 2.28
CA SER A 18 20.29 -22.49 2.49
C SER A 18 19.28 -21.90 1.50
N VAL A 19 18.14 -22.56 1.35
CA VAL A 19 17.02 -22.03 0.54
C VAL A 19 16.56 -20.69 1.11
N GLU A 20 16.53 -20.57 2.43
CA GLU A 20 16.14 -19.38 3.17
C GLU A 20 17.09 -18.21 2.90
N GLU A 21 18.40 -18.45 2.84
CA GLU A 21 19.39 -17.43 2.49
C GLU A 21 19.22 -16.93 1.05
N ILE A 22 18.97 -17.83 0.09
CA ILE A 22 18.63 -17.41 -1.28
C ILE A 22 17.38 -16.55 -1.28
N CYS A 23 16.33 -16.96 -0.56
CA CYS A 23 15.09 -16.20 -0.48
C CYS A 23 15.29 -14.84 0.21
N ALA A 24 16.26 -14.71 1.12
CA ALA A 24 16.56 -13.45 1.81
C ALA A 24 17.27 -12.43 0.91
N VAL A 25 18.16 -12.89 0.02
CA VAL A 25 18.91 -12.01 -0.90
C VAL A 25 18.21 -11.81 -2.25
N THR A 26 17.24 -12.66 -2.58
CA THR A 26 16.43 -12.57 -3.80
C THR A 26 14.98 -12.21 -3.50
N LYS A 27 14.15 -12.07 -4.54
CA LYS A 27 12.69 -11.91 -4.39
C LYS A 27 11.93 -13.21 -4.62
N LEU A 28 12.60 -14.35 -4.42
CA LEU A 28 12.01 -15.67 -4.64
C LEU A 28 11.26 -16.13 -3.39
N SER A 29 10.17 -16.88 -3.59
CA SER A 29 9.54 -17.61 -2.50
C SER A 29 10.29 -18.93 -2.24
N PRO A 30 10.30 -19.44 -1.00
CA PRO A 30 10.88 -20.77 -0.71
C PRO A 30 10.25 -21.88 -1.54
N GLN A 31 8.97 -21.75 -1.87
CA GLN A 31 8.26 -22.68 -2.76
C GLN A 31 8.86 -22.66 -4.18
N ASN A 32 9.08 -21.49 -4.78
CA ASN A 32 9.64 -21.40 -6.13
C ASN A 32 11.06 -21.97 -6.20
N VAL A 33 11.87 -21.76 -5.16
CA VAL A 33 13.21 -22.36 -5.06
C VAL A 33 13.11 -23.89 -5.02
N ARG A 34 12.23 -24.45 -4.20
CA ARG A 34 12.04 -25.90 -4.09
C ARG A 34 11.51 -26.51 -5.39
N LEU A 35 10.55 -25.86 -6.06
CA LEU A 35 10.04 -26.31 -7.37
C LEU A 35 11.13 -26.30 -8.45
N LEU A 36 11.99 -25.27 -8.45
CA LEU A 36 13.13 -25.19 -9.35
C LEU A 36 14.12 -26.35 -9.12
N GLU A 37 14.47 -26.63 -7.86
CA GLU A 37 15.36 -27.74 -7.49
C GLU A 37 14.72 -29.13 -7.70
N ALA A 38 13.39 -29.23 -7.65
CA ALA A 38 12.65 -30.46 -7.94
C ALA A 38 12.46 -30.72 -9.45
N GLY A 39 12.76 -29.72 -10.30
CA GLY A 39 12.51 -29.81 -11.74
C GLY A 39 11.02 -29.67 -12.11
N GLU A 40 10.19 -29.20 -11.18
CA GLU A 40 8.74 -28.99 -11.35
C GLU A 40 8.46 -27.64 -12.02
N TYR A 41 9.01 -27.44 -13.23
CA TYR A 41 8.94 -26.15 -13.93
C TYR A 41 7.53 -25.76 -14.38
N GLY A 42 6.61 -26.73 -14.45
CA GLY A 42 5.20 -26.51 -14.77
C GLY A 42 4.47 -25.75 -13.67
N ASP A 43 4.86 -25.95 -12.41
CA ASP A 43 4.25 -25.31 -11.24
C ASP A 43 4.91 -23.97 -10.89
N LEU A 44 6.01 -23.63 -11.58
CA LEU A 44 6.58 -22.29 -11.51
C LEU A 44 5.70 -21.28 -12.26
N PRO A 45 5.66 -20.01 -11.80
CA PRO A 45 5.03 -18.92 -12.54
C PRO A 45 5.47 -18.90 -14.01
N GLY A 46 4.50 -19.01 -14.92
CA GLY A 46 4.72 -19.12 -16.35
C GLY A 46 5.34 -17.87 -17.01
N GLY A 47 5.58 -17.99 -18.33
CA GLY A 47 6.07 -16.89 -19.14
C GLY A 47 7.49 -16.40 -18.78
N VAL A 48 7.68 -15.08 -18.78
CA VAL A 48 8.98 -14.44 -18.53
C VAL A 48 9.47 -14.59 -17.08
N PHE A 49 8.56 -14.85 -16.13
CA PHE A 49 8.91 -14.97 -14.71
C PHE A 49 9.76 -16.20 -14.43
N ARG A 50 9.49 -17.32 -15.11
CA ARG A 50 10.27 -18.54 -14.95
C ARG A 50 11.76 -18.30 -15.18
N LYS A 51 12.12 -17.62 -16.28
CA LYS A 51 13.51 -17.21 -16.56
C LYS A 51 14.04 -16.23 -15.50
N GLY A 52 13.21 -15.30 -15.02
CA GLY A 52 13.58 -14.37 -13.96
C GLY A 52 13.87 -15.05 -12.61
N ILE A 53 13.14 -16.13 -12.29
CA ILE A 53 13.36 -16.95 -11.10
C ILE A 53 14.74 -17.61 -11.18
N VAL A 54 15.01 -18.29 -12.30
CA VAL A 54 16.30 -18.93 -12.53
C VAL A 54 17.43 -17.90 -12.46
N ARG A 55 17.31 -16.78 -13.18
CA ARG A 55 18.31 -15.72 -13.17
C ARG A 55 18.63 -15.22 -11.77
N SER A 56 17.60 -14.93 -10.97
CA SER A 56 17.79 -14.46 -9.59
C SER A 56 18.51 -15.52 -8.73
N TYR A 57 18.19 -16.80 -8.93
CA TYR A 57 18.80 -17.91 -8.23
C TYR A 57 20.28 -18.09 -8.61
N VAL A 58 20.61 -18.17 -9.90
CA VAL A 58 22.01 -18.32 -10.35
C VAL A 58 22.86 -17.09 -10.03
N GLY A 59 22.29 -15.89 -10.13
CA GLY A 59 22.95 -14.65 -9.70
C GLY A 59 23.27 -14.66 -8.20
N ALA A 60 22.36 -15.18 -7.36
CA ALA A 60 22.61 -15.32 -5.91
C ALA A 60 23.71 -16.33 -5.59
N LEU A 61 23.91 -17.35 -6.44
CA LEU A 61 25.00 -18.31 -6.32
C LEU A 61 26.33 -17.82 -6.95
N GLY A 62 26.32 -16.68 -7.63
CA GLY A 62 27.49 -16.16 -8.36
C GLY A 62 27.88 -17.00 -9.57
N LEU A 63 26.90 -17.65 -10.20
CA LEU A 63 27.09 -18.46 -11.41
C LEU A 63 26.96 -17.60 -12.67
N GLU A 64 27.52 -18.08 -13.78
CA GLU A 64 27.44 -17.39 -15.07
C GLU A 64 26.00 -17.49 -15.62
N GLU A 65 25.28 -16.37 -15.63
CA GLU A 65 23.85 -16.39 -15.92
C GLU A 65 23.52 -16.88 -17.33
N ALA A 66 24.34 -16.56 -18.35
CA ALA A 66 23.99 -16.85 -19.74
C ALA A 66 23.98 -18.36 -20.03
N GLU A 67 25.02 -19.08 -19.61
CA GLU A 67 25.19 -20.52 -19.73
C GLU A 67 24.06 -21.23 -18.98
N TRP A 68 23.82 -20.86 -17.72
CA TRP A 68 22.80 -21.52 -16.92
C TRP A 68 21.38 -21.26 -17.42
N LEU A 69 21.10 -20.08 -17.97
CA LEU A 69 19.81 -19.77 -18.61
C LEU A 69 19.65 -20.53 -19.92
N GLU A 70 20.69 -20.65 -20.75
CA GLU A 70 20.62 -21.44 -21.98
C GLU A 70 20.32 -22.92 -21.67
N ARG A 71 20.99 -23.49 -20.68
CA ARG A 71 20.76 -24.87 -20.22
C ARG A 71 19.36 -25.05 -19.64
N PHE A 72 18.85 -24.05 -18.93
CA PHE A 72 17.48 -24.05 -18.42
C PHE A 72 16.44 -24.08 -19.55
N GLU A 73 16.66 -23.28 -20.59
CA GLU A 73 15.77 -23.24 -21.76
C GLU A 73 15.72 -24.58 -22.49
N LYS A 74 16.88 -25.22 -22.68
CA LYS A 74 16.95 -26.60 -23.22
C LYS A 74 16.18 -27.58 -22.34
N SER A 75 16.36 -27.51 -21.02
CA SER A 75 15.64 -28.37 -20.07
C SER A 75 14.13 -28.19 -20.14
N CYS A 76 13.64 -26.95 -20.28
CA CYS A 76 12.21 -26.67 -20.44
C CYS A 76 11.65 -27.22 -21.75
N GLN A 77 12.41 -27.11 -22.85
CA GLN A 77 12.02 -27.65 -24.16
C GLN A 77 11.92 -29.18 -24.13
N GLU A 78 12.89 -29.85 -23.51
CA GLU A 78 12.91 -31.32 -23.35
C GLU A 78 11.71 -31.84 -22.55
N LEU A 79 11.29 -31.10 -21.51
CA LEU A 79 10.14 -31.45 -20.68
C LEU A 79 8.79 -31.06 -21.32
N GLY A 80 8.78 -30.49 -22.53
CA GLY A 80 7.56 -29.97 -23.16
C GLY A 80 6.92 -28.80 -22.41
N VAL A 81 7.64 -28.22 -21.44
CA VAL A 81 7.22 -27.05 -20.68
C VAL A 81 7.50 -25.81 -21.54
N THR A 82 6.73 -25.69 -22.62
CA THR A 82 6.63 -24.44 -23.36
C THR A 82 6.07 -23.37 -22.41
N SER A 83 6.46 -22.11 -22.60
CA SER A 83 5.90 -21.00 -21.82
C SER A 83 4.40 -20.89 -22.10
N GLY A 84 3.62 -21.68 -21.36
CA GLY A 84 2.17 -21.62 -21.28
C GLY A 84 1.75 -20.23 -20.84
N SER A 85 1.23 -19.51 -21.82
CA SER A 85 0.29 -18.40 -21.76
C SER A 85 0.70 -17.10 -21.06
N GLU A 86 0.77 -16.04 -21.86
CA GLU A 86 0.51 -14.65 -21.47
C GLU A 86 -0.78 -14.49 -20.63
N ARG A 87 -1.74 -15.45 -20.69
CA ARG A 87 -2.97 -15.42 -19.88
C ARG A 87 -2.71 -15.57 -18.37
N ASP A 88 -1.77 -16.42 -17.96
CA ASP A 88 -1.39 -16.55 -16.54
C ASP A 88 -0.70 -15.28 -16.03
N TRP A 89 0.01 -14.57 -16.91
CA TRP A 89 0.62 -13.28 -16.60
C TRP A 89 -0.43 -12.18 -16.42
N VAL A 90 -1.46 -12.13 -17.26
CA VAL A 90 -2.55 -11.14 -17.14
C VAL A 90 -3.31 -11.38 -15.83
N GLU A 91 -3.66 -12.63 -15.52
CA GLU A 91 -4.38 -12.98 -14.29
C GLU A 91 -3.53 -12.71 -13.02
N PHE A 92 -2.23 -13.03 -13.06
CA PHE A 92 -1.31 -12.70 -11.96
C PHE A 92 -1.11 -11.19 -11.80
N ALA A 93 -0.91 -10.45 -12.89
CA ALA A 93 -0.76 -8.99 -12.85
C ALA A 93 -2.03 -8.31 -12.34
N GLU A 94 -3.22 -8.79 -12.73
CA GLU A 94 -4.50 -8.34 -12.20
C GLU A 94 -4.64 -8.64 -10.70
N ASN A 95 -4.31 -9.85 -10.27
CA ASN A 95 -4.40 -10.24 -8.86
C ASN A 95 -3.39 -9.47 -7.99
N VAL A 96 -2.17 -9.21 -8.47
CA VAL A 96 -1.19 -8.36 -7.78
C VAL A 96 -1.63 -6.90 -7.75
N LYS A 97 -2.26 -6.37 -8.82
CA LYS A 97 -2.83 -5.01 -8.82
C LYS A 97 -3.99 -4.89 -7.83
N LYS A 98 -4.83 -5.92 -7.72
CA LYS A 98 -5.94 -6.01 -6.77
C LYS A 98 -5.44 -6.08 -5.32
N ASN A 99 -4.36 -6.82 -5.06
CA ASN A 99 -3.73 -6.95 -3.74
C ASN A 99 -2.75 -5.81 -3.42
N ARG A 100 -2.38 -4.98 -4.40
CA ARG A 100 -1.62 -3.73 -4.22
C ARG A 100 -2.53 -2.51 -4.10
N ALA A 101 -3.84 -2.64 -3.97
CA ALA A 101 -4.61 -1.55 -3.41
C ALA A 101 -4.03 -1.31 -2.01
N PRO A 102 -3.28 -0.21 -1.76
CA PRO A 102 -2.89 0.08 -0.40
C PRO A 102 -4.20 0.13 0.37
N GLU A 103 -4.28 -0.58 1.49
CA GLU A 103 -5.29 -0.30 2.49
C GLU A 103 -5.16 1.19 2.84
N ARG A 104 -5.84 2.05 2.07
CA ARG A 104 -6.15 3.43 2.44
C ARG A 104 -7.25 3.38 3.50
N ARG A 105 -7.06 2.52 4.49
CA ARG A 105 -7.94 2.39 5.65
C ARG A 105 -7.47 3.43 6.64
N GLY A 106 -8.10 4.61 6.58
CA GLY A 106 -8.12 5.51 7.75
C GLY A 106 -7.79 6.99 7.53
N MET A 107 -7.48 7.47 6.31
CA MET A 107 -7.27 8.93 6.17
C MET A 107 -8.60 9.71 6.24
N GLY A 108 -9.68 9.23 5.61
CA GLY A 108 -10.95 9.97 5.54
C GLY A 108 -11.64 10.24 6.88
N TRP A 109 -11.55 9.31 7.85
CA TRP A 109 -12.18 9.50 9.16
C TRP A 109 -11.41 10.43 10.10
N ARG A 110 -10.10 10.60 9.90
CA ARG A 110 -9.29 11.53 10.71
C ARG A 110 -9.67 12.99 10.44
N TRP A 111 -9.99 13.32 9.18
CA TRP A 111 -10.37 14.67 8.80
C TRP A 111 -11.76 15.05 9.32
N ILE A 112 -12.69 14.10 9.41
CA ILE A 112 -14.01 14.34 10.02
C ILE A 112 -13.89 14.80 11.48
N GLY A 113 -12.97 14.21 12.26
CA GLY A 113 -12.69 14.66 13.62
C GLY A 113 -12.11 16.08 13.69
N VAL A 114 -11.21 16.42 12.77
CA VAL A 114 -10.61 17.78 12.67
C VAL A 114 -11.66 18.82 12.29
N PHE A 115 -12.52 18.52 11.31
CA PHE A 115 -13.62 19.42 10.93
C PHE A 115 -14.61 19.63 12.07
N LEU A 116 -14.96 18.57 12.81
CA LEU A 116 -15.83 18.68 14.00
C LEU A 116 -15.19 19.55 15.09
N LEU A 117 -13.90 19.37 15.36
CA LEU A 117 -13.17 20.18 16.35
C LEU A 117 -13.15 21.67 15.95
N LEU A 118 -12.82 21.96 14.68
CA LEU A 118 -12.79 23.33 14.17
C LEU A 118 -14.19 23.98 14.18
N ALA A 119 -15.24 23.23 13.84
CA ALA A 119 -16.61 23.71 13.90
C ALA A 119 -17.05 24.03 15.34
N ALA A 120 -16.68 23.19 16.31
CA ALA A 120 -16.95 23.43 17.72
C ALA A 120 -16.22 24.69 18.24
N LEU A 121 -14.95 24.88 17.87
CA LEU A 121 -14.19 26.07 18.21
C LEU A 121 -14.83 27.34 17.61
N ALA A 122 -15.19 27.31 16.33
CA ALA A 122 -15.85 28.44 15.66
C ALA A 122 -17.20 28.79 16.31
N ALA A 123 -18.01 27.78 16.64
CA ALA A 123 -19.29 27.97 17.32
C ALA A 123 -19.11 28.59 18.71
N SER A 124 -18.10 28.13 19.46
CA SER A 124 -17.79 28.67 20.81
C SER A 124 -17.35 30.14 20.75
N ALA A 125 -16.50 30.50 19.78
CA ALA A 125 -16.05 31.87 19.56
C ALA A 125 -17.22 32.79 19.15
N TRP A 126 -18.08 32.31 18.25
CA TRP A 126 -19.26 33.06 17.80
C TRP A 126 -20.26 33.31 18.94
N ALA A 127 -20.53 32.28 19.75
CA ALA A 127 -21.40 32.41 20.91
C ALA A 127 -20.83 33.43 21.91
N ALA A 128 -19.54 33.33 22.27
CA ALA A 128 -18.90 34.28 23.17
C ALA A 128 -18.98 35.72 22.66
N TRP A 129 -18.71 35.95 21.37
CA TRP A 129 -18.89 37.26 20.74
C TRP A 129 -20.32 37.78 20.87
N HIS A 130 -21.31 36.95 20.53
CA HIS A 130 -22.72 37.33 20.59
C HIS A 130 -23.20 37.62 22.02
N TYR A 131 -22.73 36.85 23.01
CA TYR A 131 -23.01 37.12 24.43
C TYR A 131 -22.39 38.44 24.92
N VAL A 132 -21.14 38.74 24.54
CA VAL A 132 -20.47 39.99 24.92
C VAL A 132 -21.07 41.21 24.21
N VAL A 133 -21.43 41.08 22.94
CA VAL A 133 -22.11 42.14 22.17
C VAL A 133 -23.52 42.42 22.73
N ARG A 134 -24.26 41.38 23.12
CA ARG A 134 -25.55 41.56 23.83
C ARG A 134 -25.37 42.20 25.20
N ALA A 135 -24.31 41.86 25.95
CA ALA A 135 -24.03 42.48 27.25
C ALA A 135 -23.73 43.99 27.12
N LYS A 136 -23.06 44.42 26.04
CA LYS A 136 -22.81 45.84 25.76
C LYS A 136 -24.09 46.64 25.42
N LEU A 137 -25.12 45.99 24.88
CA LEU A 137 -26.40 46.66 24.59
C LEU A 137 -27.27 46.88 25.83
N VAL A 138 -27.13 46.06 26.88
CA VAL A 138 -27.93 46.18 28.11
C VAL A 138 -27.37 47.26 29.06
N LEU A 139 -26.06 47.55 29.01
CA LEU A 139 -25.43 48.59 29.86
C LEU A 139 -25.62 50.04 29.36
N HIS A 140 -26.05 50.24 28.12
CA HIS A 140 -26.34 51.58 27.56
C HIS A 140 -27.83 51.93 27.51
N ALA A 141 -28.71 51.10 28.10
CA ALA A 141 -30.08 51.49 28.38
C ALA A 141 -30.10 52.48 29.56
N ASN A 142 -29.82 53.74 29.27
CA ASN A 142 -29.85 54.86 30.21
C ASN A 142 -31.31 55.13 30.68
N PRO A 143 -31.61 55.16 31.98
CA PRO A 143 -32.97 55.36 32.53
C PRO A 143 -33.56 56.77 32.37
N ALA A 144 -33.10 57.57 31.40
CA ALA A 144 -33.41 59.00 31.31
C ALA A 144 -34.79 59.34 30.69
N GLU A 145 -35.58 58.36 30.21
CA GLU A 145 -36.92 58.65 29.63
C GLU A 145 -38.08 58.46 30.62
N MET A 146 -37.81 58.10 31.89
CA MET A 146 -38.88 57.76 32.85
C MET A 146 -39.30 58.87 33.82
N VAL A 147 -39.25 60.14 33.40
CA VAL A 147 -39.87 61.24 34.16
C VAL A 147 -40.60 62.20 33.21
N LEU A 148 -41.87 61.90 32.91
CA LEU A 148 -42.90 62.92 32.70
C LEU A 148 -43.70 63.00 34.01
N PRO A 149 -44.03 64.20 34.50
CA PRO A 149 -45.27 64.89 34.08
C PRO A 149 -45.07 66.43 34.10
N ALA A 150 -45.98 67.36 33.80
CA ALA A 150 -47.39 67.43 33.46
C ALA A 150 -47.64 68.83 32.86
N ARG A 151 -48.60 68.88 31.94
CA ARG A 151 -49.62 69.92 31.69
C ARG A 151 -49.66 71.16 32.63
N THR A 152 -49.56 72.36 32.05
CA THR A 152 -50.28 73.64 32.35
C THR A 152 -49.90 74.63 31.22
N GLY A 153 -50.71 75.43 30.52
CA GLY A 153 -52.07 75.94 30.68
C GLY A 153 -52.09 77.41 30.18
N GLY A 154 -53.11 77.83 29.41
CA GLY A 154 -53.45 79.24 29.10
C GLY A 154 -52.76 79.85 27.87
N GLN A 155 -53.45 80.24 26.77
CA GLN A 155 -54.26 81.47 26.59
C GLN A 155 -53.42 82.74 26.87
N SER A 156 -53.26 83.73 25.98
CA SER A 156 -54.13 84.28 24.94
C SER A 156 -53.33 84.95 23.82
#